data_AF-A0A964W7N0-F1
#
_entry.id   AF-A0A964W7N0-F1
#
_cell.length_a   1.000
_cell.length_b   1.000
_cell.length_c   1.000
_cell.angle_alpha   90.00
_cell.angle_beta   90.00
_cell.angle_gamma   90.00
#
_symmetry.space_group_name_H-M   'P 1'
#
loop_
_entity.id
_entity.type
_entity.pdbx_description
1 polymer ?
#
loop_
_entity_poly.entity_id
_entity_poly.type
_entity_poly.pdbx_seq_one_letter_code
_entity_poly.pdbx_strand_id
1 'polypeptide(L)'
;MSKIFCLLCFLSAVLANAQLPEMKVSKSGFEPVVVSIPTTSNEKLTELTKAWLQEIVHNNPDRGKGYEVSGVTENSATVTGYKRNAFFYRSLGETYNHNIDYTMQLVFRQNSYDVTFTVNQIYTDNNVAVKSALADYFTNSGGLKEGYYGLDASLNKTVNALVQSHYDFILSHR
;
A
#
# COMPACT_ATOMS: atom_id res chain seq x y z
N MET A 1 4.88 39.45 32.16
CA MET A 1 5.28 38.08 31.78
C MET A 1 4.14 37.29 31.14
N SER A 2 3.26 37.93 30.32
CA SER A 2 2.07 37.27 29.74
C SER A 2 2.13 37.12 28.21
N LYS A 3 3.21 37.59 27.56
CA LYS A 3 3.33 37.63 26.09
C LYS A 3 4.15 36.48 25.48
N ILE A 4 4.90 35.74 26.31
CA ILE A 4 5.73 34.61 25.85
C ILE A 4 4.91 33.30 25.79
N PHE A 5 3.85 33.19 26.57
CA PHE A 5 3.03 31.97 26.64
C PHE A 5 2.19 31.74 25.36
N CYS A 6 1.78 32.80 24.66
CA CYS A 6 1.01 32.68 23.41
C CYS A 6 1.84 32.19 22.22
N LEU A 7 3.16 32.34 22.24
CA LEU A 7 4.01 31.91 21.12
C LEU A 7 4.24 30.39 21.13
N LEU A 8 4.25 29.75 22.31
CA LEU A 8 4.43 28.29 22.43
C LEU A 8 3.20 27.48 21.97
N CYS A 9 1.99 28.02 22.12
CA CYS A 9 0.77 27.35 21.67
C CYS A 9 0.59 27.37 20.14
N PHE A 10 1.25 28.28 19.43
CA PHE A 10 1.20 28.34 17.97
C PHE A 10 2.16 27.37 17.28
N LEU A 11 3.26 26.96 17.93
CA LEU A 11 4.20 26.00 17.35
C LEU A 11 3.76 24.53 17.46
N SER A 12 2.85 24.19 18.37
CA SER A 12 2.33 22.81 18.48
C SER A 12 1.24 22.48 17.45
N ALA A 13 0.67 23.48 16.77
CA ALA A 13 -0.38 23.27 15.77
C ALA A 13 0.15 22.91 14.37
N VAL A 14 1.45 23.12 14.10
CA VAL A 14 2.03 23.00 12.74
C VAL A 14 2.71 21.65 12.49
N LEU A 15 2.80 20.77 13.50
CA LEU A 15 3.40 19.44 13.36
C LEU A 15 2.37 18.30 13.32
N ALA A 16 1.13 18.59 12.95
CA ALA A 16 0.21 17.56 12.47
C ALA A 16 0.65 17.09 11.07
N ASN A 17 1.82 16.44 10.98
CA ASN A 17 2.08 15.50 9.92
C ASN A 17 1.02 14.42 10.09
N ALA A 18 -0.06 14.52 9.31
CA ALA A 18 -1.10 13.51 9.27
C ALA A 18 -0.43 12.20 8.89
N GLN A 19 -0.23 11.32 9.88
CA GLN A 19 0.27 9.98 9.63
C GLN A 19 -0.67 9.31 8.63
N LEU A 20 -0.10 8.72 7.58
CA LEU A 20 -0.89 7.98 6.60
C LEU A 20 -1.72 6.91 7.30
N PRO A 21 -3.01 6.76 6.96
CA PRO A 21 -3.83 5.69 7.53
C PRO A 21 -3.22 4.33 7.18
N GLU A 22 -3.14 3.47 8.19
CA GLU A 22 -2.54 2.15 8.05
C GLU A 22 -3.55 1.16 7.43
N MET A 23 -3.16 0.50 6.34
CA MET A 23 -3.90 -0.62 5.77
C MET A 23 -3.61 -1.89 6.56
N LYS A 24 -4.67 -2.56 7.05
CA LYS A 24 -4.57 -3.81 7.81
C LYS A 24 -5.24 -4.95 7.07
N VAL A 25 -4.52 -6.05 6.92
CA VAL A 25 -5.05 -7.28 6.33
C VAL A 25 -6.00 -7.97 7.29
N SER A 26 -7.07 -8.50 6.73
CA SER A 26 -8.03 -9.36 7.39
C SER A 26 -8.41 -10.53 6.47
N LYS A 27 -9.31 -11.40 6.94
CA LYS A 27 -9.92 -12.45 6.12
C LYS A 27 -10.59 -11.89 4.86
N SER A 28 -11.14 -10.68 4.92
CA SER A 28 -11.80 -10.01 3.79
C SER A 28 -10.83 -9.29 2.86
N GLY A 29 -9.51 -9.36 3.13
CA GLY A 29 -8.50 -8.54 2.45
C GLY A 29 -8.23 -7.26 3.23
N PHE A 30 -7.95 -6.17 2.50
CA PHE A 30 -7.66 -4.87 3.07
C PHE A 30 -8.87 -3.95 2.99
N GLU A 31 -9.19 -3.29 4.10
CA GLU A 31 -10.14 -2.19 4.10
C GLU A 31 -9.55 -0.98 3.34
N PRO A 32 -10.34 -0.29 2.50
CA PRO A 32 -9.89 0.92 1.82
C PRO A 32 -9.51 2.02 2.80
N VAL A 33 -8.51 2.83 2.43
CA VAL A 33 -8.06 3.97 3.23
C VAL A 33 -8.09 5.26 2.44
N VAL A 34 -8.34 6.38 3.14
CA VAL A 34 -8.38 7.72 2.54
C VAL A 34 -7.09 8.47 2.84
N VAL A 35 -6.30 8.73 1.81
CA VAL A 35 -5.05 9.47 1.92
C VAL A 35 -5.31 10.96 1.68
N SER A 36 -4.96 11.81 2.63
CA SER A 36 -5.09 13.27 2.48
C SER A 36 -3.86 13.85 1.79
N ILE A 37 -4.07 14.70 0.80
CA ILE A 37 -3.01 15.39 0.06
C ILE A 37 -3.39 16.86 -0.18
N PRO A 38 -2.41 17.75 -0.37
CA PRO A 38 -2.69 19.10 -0.85
C PRO A 38 -3.38 19.11 -2.22
N THR A 39 -4.10 20.18 -2.48
CA THR A 39 -4.95 20.32 -3.67
C THR A 39 -4.15 20.08 -4.95
N THR A 40 -4.48 19.00 -5.65
CA THR A 40 -3.87 18.55 -6.90
C THR A 40 -4.98 18.16 -7.88
N SER A 41 -4.88 18.53 -9.15
CA SER A 41 -5.88 18.11 -10.14
C SER A 41 -5.86 16.59 -10.37
N ASN A 42 -7.00 15.99 -10.68
CA ASN A 42 -7.06 14.55 -10.96
C ASN A 42 -6.18 14.14 -12.16
N GLU A 43 -6.07 15.01 -13.16
CA GLU A 43 -5.16 14.82 -14.29
C GLU A 43 -3.70 14.74 -13.83
N LYS A 44 -3.27 15.67 -12.96
CA LYS A 44 -1.93 15.66 -12.41
C LYS A 44 -1.69 14.44 -11.51
N LEU A 45 -2.69 14.02 -10.72
CA LEU A 45 -2.57 12.81 -9.91
C LEU A 45 -2.39 11.57 -10.79
N THR A 46 -3.12 11.47 -11.90
CA THR A 46 -2.96 10.38 -12.86
C THR A 46 -1.57 10.39 -13.50
N GLU A 47 -1.05 11.56 -13.89
CA GLU A 47 0.30 11.73 -14.42
C GLU A 47 1.36 11.29 -13.39
N LEU A 48 1.22 11.74 -12.14
CA LEU A 48 2.12 11.39 -11.04
C LEU A 48 2.09 9.89 -10.73
N THR A 49 0.91 9.26 -10.72
CA THR A 49 0.80 7.80 -10.53
C THR A 49 1.54 7.03 -11.62
N LYS A 50 1.44 7.47 -12.89
CA LYS A 50 2.19 6.85 -14.00
C LYS A 50 3.69 7.04 -13.85
N ALA A 51 4.13 8.24 -13.49
CA ALA A 51 5.54 8.56 -13.29
C ALA A 51 6.14 7.78 -12.10
N TRP A 52 5.41 7.68 -10.98
CA TRP A 52 5.78 6.85 -9.82
C TRP A 52 5.98 5.39 -10.22
N LEU A 53 5.07 4.84 -11.03
CA LEU A 53 5.18 3.46 -11.48
C LEU A 53 6.42 3.25 -12.37
N GLN A 54 6.71 4.21 -13.25
CA GLN A 54 7.93 4.20 -14.06
C GLN A 54 9.20 4.23 -13.18
N GLU A 55 9.21 5.01 -12.11
CA GLU A 55 10.31 5.03 -11.15
C GLU A 55 10.48 3.67 -10.45
N ILE A 56 9.39 3.04 -10.01
CA ILE A 56 9.43 1.70 -9.41
C ILE A 56 10.05 0.68 -10.38
N VAL A 57 9.62 0.69 -11.64
CA VAL A 57 10.11 -0.21 -12.68
C VAL A 57 11.59 0.05 -12.96
N HIS A 58 11.98 1.31 -13.10
CA HIS A 58 13.39 1.70 -13.33
C HIS A 58 14.30 1.22 -12.20
N ASN A 59 13.87 1.42 -10.95
CA ASN A 59 14.64 1.04 -9.76
C ASN A 59 14.63 -0.47 -9.48
N ASN A 60 13.81 -1.26 -10.20
CA ASN A 60 13.66 -2.69 -9.97
C ASN A 60 13.52 -3.49 -11.28
N PRO A 61 14.55 -3.48 -12.15
CA PRO A 61 14.48 -4.05 -13.49
C PRO A 61 14.25 -5.58 -13.50
N ASP A 62 14.66 -6.28 -12.44
CA ASP A 62 14.46 -7.73 -12.28
C ASP A 62 13.00 -8.14 -11.99
N ARG A 63 12.09 -7.16 -11.85
CA ARG A 63 10.65 -7.42 -11.65
C ARG A 63 9.92 -7.60 -12.97
N GLY A 64 10.40 -8.52 -13.82
CA GLY A 64 9.91 -8.83 -15.18
C GLY A 64 8.45 -9.28 -15.33
N LYS A 65 7.54 -8.88 -14.43
CA LYS A 65 6.09 -9.02 -14.52
C LYS A 65 5.38 -7.68 -14.28
N GLY A 66 4.78 -7.15 -15.34
CA GLY A 66 3.50 -6.44 -15.38
C GLY A 66 3.22 -5.39 -14.30
N TYR A 67 4.01 -4.32 -14.26
CA TYR A 67 3.52 -3.06 -13.71
C TYR A 67 2.78 -2.30 -14.80
N GLU A 68 1.52 -1.98 -14.57
CA GLU A 68 0.72 -1.22 -15.52
C GLU A 68 -0.20 -0.25 -14.78
N VAL A 69 -0.40 0.94 -15.38
CA VAL A 69 -1.53 1.81 -15.03
C VAL A 69 -2.62 1.62 -16.09
N SER A 70 -3.76 1.10 -15.68
CA SER A 70 -4.93 0.87 -16.52
C SER A 70 -6.20 1.44 -15.85
N GLY A 71 -7.37 1.24 -16.46
CA GLY A 71 -8.65 1.67 -15.87
C GLY A 71 -8.71 3.16 -15.54
N VAL A 72 -8.03 3.99 -16.34
CA VAL A 72 -7.95 5.43 -16.13
C VAL A 72 -9.30 6.06 -16.51
N THR A 73 -9.88 6.79 -15.56
CA THR A 73 -11.06 7.64 -15.78
C THR A 73 -10.72 9.09 -15.42
N GLU A 74 -11.71 9.98 -15.39
CA GLU A 74 -11.51 11.37 -14.96
C GLU A 74 -10.99 11.49 -13.52
N ASN A 75 -11.30 10.51 -12.65
CA ASN A 75 -10.96 10.56 -11.24
C ASN A 75 -10.46 9.23 -10.68
N SER A 76 -10.03 8.29 -11.53
CA SER A 76 -9.49 7.02 -11.04
C SER A 76 -8.36 6.49 -11.89
N ALA A 77 -7.50 5.71 -11.27
CA ALA A 77 -6.50 4.90 -11.95
C ALA A 77 -6.37 3.54 -11.24
N THR A 78 -6.05 2.50 -12.00
CA THR A 78 -5.79 1.16 -11.46
C THR A 78 -4.34 0.80 -11.73
N VAL A 79 -3.61 0.46 -10.68
CA VAL A 79 -2.22 -0.02 -10.77
C VAL A 79 -2.24 -1.53 -10.58
N THR A 80 -1.75 -2.28 -11.56
CA THR A 80 -1.39 -3.69 -11.37
C THR A 80 0.12 -3.80 -11.15
N GLY A 81 0.54 -4.75 -10.33
CA GLY A 81 1.97 -4.94 -10.08
C GLY A 81 2.31 -6.28 -9.47
N TYR A 82 3.61 -6.60 -9.50
CA TYR A 82 4.17 -7.81 -8.92
C TYR A 82 5.19 -7.47 -7.82
N LYS A 83 4.94 -7.90 -6.58
CA LYS A 83 5.84 -7.66 -5.45
C LYS A 83 6.53 -8.96 -5.03
N ARG A 84 7.86 -8.98 -5.16
CA ARG A 84 8.72 -10.02 -4.57
C ARG A 84 8.89 -9.81 -3.07
N ASN A 85 9.06 -10.91 -2.33
CA ASN A 85 9.20 -10.93 -0.86
C ASN A 85 8.12 -10.07 -0.19
N ALA A 86 6.88 -10.23 -0.66
CA ALA A 86 5.75 -9.41 -0.25
C ALA A 86 5.33 -9.71 1.18
N PHE A 87 5.39 -10.97 1.61
CA PHE A 87 5.13 -11.34 2.98
C PHE A 87 5.82 -12.65 3.32
N PHE A 88 5.86 -12.95 4.61
CA PHE A 88 6.31 -14.24 5.09
C PHE A 88 5.44 -14.72 6.25
N TYR A 89 5.45 -16.01 6.49
CA TYR A 89 4.98 -16.56 7.76
C TYR A 89 5.95 -17.58 8.31
N ARG A 90 5.82 -17.87 9.61
CA ARG A 90 6.63 -18.88 10.29
C ARG A 90 5.78 -20.06 10.73
N SER A 91 6.22 -21.26 10.39
CA SER A 91 5.63 -22.52 10.84
C SER A 91 6.73 -23.49 11.24
N LEU A 92 6.60 -24.11 12.42
CA LEU A 92 7.53 -25.15 12.90
C LEU A 92 9.03 -24.75 12.85
N GLY A 93 9.34 -23.47 13.03
CA GLY A 93 10.71 -22.94 12.99
C GLY A 93 11.23 -22.56 11.60
N GLU A 94 10.46 -22.83 10.54
CA GLU A 94 10.79 -22.43 9.16
C GLU A 94 10.08 -21.12 8.78
N THR A 95 10.73 -20.32 7.93
CA THR A 95 10.15 -19.09 7.36
C THR A 95 9.82 -19.32 5.89
N TYR A 96 8.57 -19.08 5.52
CA TYR A 96 8.08 -19.21 4.16
C TYR A 96 7.86 -17.82 3.57
N ASN A 97 8.62 -17.47 2.53
CA ASN A 97 8.50 -16.19 1.84
C ASN A 97 7.60 -16.32 0.61
N HIS A 98 6.81 -15.28 0.38
CA HIS A 98 5.83 -15.24 -0.69
C HIS A 98 5.92 -13.97 -1.51
N ASN A 99 5.66 -14.13 -2.81
CA ASN A 99 5.48 -13.03 -3.75
C ASN A 99 3.98 -12.86 -4.03
N ILE A 100 3.56 -11.67 -4.47
CA ILE A 100 2.16 -11.41 -4.83
C ILE A 100 2.05 -10.68 -6.17
N ASP A 101 1.03 -11.03 -6.95
CA ASP A 101 0.40 -10.11 -7.88
C ASP A 101 -0.68 -9.32 -7.13
N TYR A 102 -0.75 -8.02 -7.39
CA TYR A 102 -1.70 -7.15 -6.71
C TYR A 102 -2.34 -6.13 -7.64
N THR A 103 -3.47 -5.59 -7.20
CA THR A 103 -4.12 -4.42 -7.76
C THR A 103 -4.26 -3.35 -6.70
N MET A 104 -3.87 -2.13 -7.02
CA MET A 104 -4.10 -0.92 -6.22
C MET A 104 -5.00 0.02 -7.03
N GLN A 105 -6.25 0.16 -6.61
CA GLN A 105 -7.19 1.10 -7.20
C GLN A 105 -7.12 2.42 -6.45
N LEU A 106 -7.00 3.51 -7.21
CA LEU A 106 -6.94 4.87 -6.72
C LEU A 106 -8.19 5.63 -7.20
N VAL A 107 -8.92 6.24 -6.27
CA VAL A 107 -10.04 7.15 -6.58
C VAL A 107 -9.70 8.54 -6.08
N PHE A 108 -9.38 9.42 -7.02
CA PHE A 108 -8.90 10.77 -6.79
C PHE A 108 -10.03 11.73 -6.41
N ARG A 109 -9.71 12.56 -5.42
CA ARG A 109 -10.42 13.78 -5.04
C ARG A 109 -9.36 14.88 -4.98
N GLN A 110 -9.73 16.12 -5.27
CA GLN A 110 -8.74 17.20 -5.40
C GLN A 110 -7.77 17.31 -4.21
N ASN A 111 -8.21 16.99 -2.98
CA ASN A 111 -7.42 17.05 -1.75
C ASN A 111 -7.21 15.68 -1.06
N SER A 112 -7.56 14.57 -1.70
CA SER A 112 -7.45 13.24 -1.11
C SER A 112 -7.59 12.14 -2.15
N TYR A 113 -7.25 10.91 -1.84
CA TYR A 113 -7.62 9.79 -2.68
C TYR A 113 -7.90 8.54 -1.86
N ASP A 114 -8.84 7.73 -2.32
CA ASP A 114 -9.05 6.39 -1.76
C ASP A 114 -8.03 5.43 -2.35
N VAL A 115 -7.55 4.53 -1.51
CA VAL A 115 -6.71 3.41 -1.90
C VAL A 115 -7.43 2.12 -1.54
N THR A 116 -7.71 1.30 -2.55
CA THR A 116 -8.16 -0.09 -2.37
C THR A 116 -7.06 -1.01 -2.85
N PHE A 117 -6.58 -1.91 -1.98
CA PHE A 117 -5.51 -2.84 -2.30
C PHE A 117 -6.02 -4.28 -2.29
N THR A 118 -5.78 -5.01 -3.38
CA THR A 118 -6.21 -6.40 -3.56
C THR A 118 -5.02 -7.28 -3.89
N VAL A 119 -4.88 -8.40 -3.18
CA VAL A 119 -3.94 -9.48 -3.54
C VAL A 119 -4.65 -10.40 -4.52
N ASN A 120 -4.16 -10.46 -5.76
CA ASN A 120 -4.80 -11.23 -6.84
C ASN A 120 -4.32 -12.69 -6.86
N GLN A 121 -3.01 -12.89 -6.71
CA GLN A 121 -2.38 -14.21 -6.74
C GLN A 121 -1.17 -14.23 -5.81
N ILE A 122 -1.01 -15.32 -5.06
CA ILE A 122 0.14 -15.58 -4.19
C ILE A 122 1.06 -16.57 -4.88
N TYR A 123 2.36 -16.36 -4.75
CA TYR A 123 3.39 -17.26 -5.24
C TYR A 123 4.37 -17.63 -4.13
N THR A 124 5.00 -18.79 -4.27
CA THR A 124 6.20 -19.13 -3.49
C THR A 124 7.39 -18.29 -3.98
N ASP A 125 8.49 -18.29 -3.22
CA ASP A 125 9.72 -17.61 -3.60
C ASP A 125 10.27 -18.04 -4.99
N ASN A 126 10.03 -19.31 -5.37
CA ASN A 126 10.38 -19.87 -6.67
C ASN A 126 9.35 -19.53 -7.79
N ASN A 127 8.50 -18.51 -7.58
CA ASN A 127 7.45 -18.07 -8.52
C ASN A 127 6.38 -19.13 -8.86
N VAL A 128 6.17 -20.12 -7.99
CA VAL A 128 5.11 -21.13 -8.18
C VAL A 128 3.82 -20.61 -7.57
N ALA A 129 2.73 -20.61 -8.34
CA ALA A 129 1.42 -20.16 -7.86
C ALA A 129 0.95 -21.03 -6.69
N VAL A 130 0.60 -20.39 -5.59
CA VAL A 130 -0.03 -21.01 -4.42
C VAL A 130 -1.52 -21.12 -4.71
N LYS A 131 -2.11 -22.30 -4.43
CA LYS A 131 -3.54 -22.54 -4.65
C LYS A 131 -4.44 -21.82 -3.64
N SER A 132 -3.91 -21.56 -2.45
CA SER A 132 -4.62 -20.88 -1.36
C SER A 132 -4.80 -19.39 -1.66
N ALA A 133 -5.99 -18.87 -1.37
CA ALA A 133 -6.27 -17.44 -1.35
C ALA A 133 -5.84 -16.81 -0.01
N LEU A 134 -5.76 -15.48 0.05
CA LEU A 134 -5.41 -14.76 1.28
C LEU A 134 -6.36 -15.08 2.45
N ALA A 135 -7.65 -15.25 2.17
CA ALA A 135 -8.66 -15.61 3.17
C ALA A 135 -8.42 -16.98 3.82
N ASP A 136 -7.73 -17.91 3.13
CA ASP A 136 -7.50 -19.27 3.61
C ASP A 136 -6.51 -19.33 4.78
N TYR A 137 -5.74 -18.27 5.01
CA TYR A 137 -4.82 -18.15 6.15
C TYR A 137 -5.52 -17.74 7.45
N PHE A 138 -6.80 -17.32 7.38
CA PHE A 138 -7.55 -16.82 8.52
C PHE A 138 -8.61 -17.82 9.00
N THR A 139 -8.79 -17.86 10.31
CA THR A 139 -9.90 -18.54 10.99
C THR A 139 -11.23 -17.84 10.70
N ASN A 140 -12.34 -18.51 11.03
CA ASN A 140 -13.67 -17.89 10.89
C ASN A 140 -13.90 -16.70 11.83
N SER A 141 -13.16 -16.61 12.94
CA SER A 141 -13.19 -15.46 13.86
C SER A 141 -12.28 -14.30 13.41
N GLY A 142 -11.54 -14.43 12.30
CA GLY A 142 -10.71 -13.38 11.74
C GLY A 142 -9.25 -13.36 12.22
N GLY A 143 -8.87 -14.20 13.18
CA GLY A 143 -7.46 -14.41 13.56
C GLY A 143 -6.73 -15.32 12.57
N LEU A 144 -5.39 -15.28 12.54
CA LEU A 144 -4.59 -16.21 11.73
C LEU A 144 -4.75 -17.67 12.22
N LYS A 145 -4.79 -18.62 11.28
CA LYS A 145 -4.71 -20.05 11.62
C LYS A 145 -3.32 -20.39 12.16
N GLU A 146 -3.24 -21.45 12.96
CA GLU A 146 -1.96 -21.96 13.45
C GLU A 146 -0.99 -22.25 12.30
N GLY A 147 0.28 -21.91 12.49
CA GLY A 147 1.33 -22.10 11.49
C GLY A 147 1.50 -20.94 10.51
N TYR A 148 0.70 -19.87 10.59
CA TYR A 148 0.85 -18.67 9.74
C TYR A 148 1.32 -17.42 10.49
N TYR A 149 2.09 -17.62 11.57
CA TYR A 149 2.55 -16.54 12.43
C TYR A 149 3.35 -15.47 11.66
N GLY A 150 2.95 -14.21 11.82
CA GLY A 150 3.62 -13.05 11.21
C GLY A 150 3.20 -12.73 9.78
N LEU A 151 2.27 -13.48 9.19
CA LEU A 151 1.71 -13.19 7.87
C LEU A 151 1.12 -11.78 7.81
N ASP A 152 0.27 -11.46 8.79
CA ASP A 152 -0.43 -10.19 8.88
C ASP A 152 0.52 -9.00 9.00
N ALA A 153 1.45 -9.05 9.96
CA ALA A 153 2.42 -8.01 10.20
C ALA A 153 3.35 -7.79 9.00
N SER A 154 3.83 -8.86 8.37
CA SER A 154 4.74 -8.76 7.23
C SER A 154 4.04 -8.24 5.98
N LEU A 155 2.82 -8.69 5.69
CA LEU A 155 2.05 -8.22 4.55
C LEU A 155 1.58 -6.76 4.75
N ASN A 156 1.10 -6.41 5.94
CA ASN A 156 0.76 -5.02 6.27
C ASN A 156 1.94 -4.09 6.04
N LYS A 157 3.14 -4.48 6.52
CA LYS A 157 4.36 -3.69 6.29
C LYS A 157 4.61 -3.45 4.81
N THR A 158 4.46 -4.47 3.98
CA THR A 158 4.66 -4.35 2.53
C THR A 158 3.63 -3.44 1.87
N VAL A 159 2.34 -3.61 2.18
CA VAL A 159 1.26 -2.81 1.58
C VAL A 159 1.38 -1.35 2.01
N ASN A 160 1.60 -1.08 3.29
CA ASN A 160 1.79 0.29 3.77
C ASN A 160 3.04 0.94 3.18
N ALA A 161 4.13 0.19 2.96
CA ALA A 161 5.31 0.74 2.28
C ALA A 161 5.04 1.11 0.82
N LEU A 162 4.17 0.37 0.10
CA LEU A 162 3.76 0.72 -1.26
C LEU A 162 2.92 2.01 -1.28
N VAL A 163 1.94 2.11 -0.37
CA VAL A 163 1.08 3.31 -0.25
C VAL A 163 1.90 4.52 0.16
N GLN A 164 2.81 4.37 1.13
CA GLN A 164 3.76 5.40 1.55
C GLN A 164 4.62 5.86 0.37
N SER A 165 5.19 4.93 -0.41
CA SER A 165 6.01 5.28 -1.57
C SER A 165 5.24 6.10 -2.61
N HIS A 166 3.98 5.76 -2.88
CA HIS A 166 3.13 6.53 -3.78
C HIS A 166 2.84 7.93 -3.24
N TYR A 167 2.50 8.03 -1.95
CA TYR A 167 2.26 9.29 -1.28
C TYR A 167 3.49 10.21 -1.31
N ASP A 168 4.66 9.69 -0.93
CA ASP A 168 5.91 10.43 -0.93
C ASP A 168 6.24 10.95 -2.33
N PHE A 169 6.06 10.11 -3.35
CA PHE A 169 6.28 10.53 -4.73
C PHE A 169 5.37 11.70 -5.13
N ILE A 170 4.07 11.64 -4.80
CA ILE A 170 3.14 12.75 -5.05
C ILE A 170 3.60 14.01 -4.34
N LEU A 171 4.01 13.92 -3.07
CA LEU A 171 4.45 15.09 -2.31
C LEU A 171 5.73 15.72 -2.87
N SER A 172 6.65 14.90 -3.39
CA SER A 172 7.93 15.38 -3.92
C SER A 172 7.86 15.96 -5.33
N HIS A 173 6.83 15.60 -6.12
CA HIS A 173 6.77 15.92 -7.56
C HIS A 173 5.53 16.72 -8.00
N ARG A 174 4.67 17.12 -7.06
CA ARG A 174 3.53 17.99 -7.36
C ARG A 174 3.93 19.45 -7.61
#